data_AF-A0A925Y4K0-F1
#
_entry.id   AF-A0A925Y4K0-F1
#
_cell.length_a   1.000
_cell.length_b   1.000
_cell.length_c   1.000
_cell.angle_alpha   90.00
_cell.angle_beta   90.00
_cell.angle_gamma   90.00
#
_symmetry.space_group_name_H-M   'P 1'
#
loop_
_entity.id
_entity.type
_entity.pdbx_description
1 polymer ?
#
loop_
_entity_poly.entity_id
_entity_poly.type
_entity_poly.pdbx_seq_one_letter_code
_entity_poly.pdbx_strand_id
1 'polypeptide(L)'
;ALHHVGQAGVAAALAKMAFGNHLGFAAADSIRQADQERYFAFLVEHTDPLPSPFQIIGHTTADPVLTLNGESHALDSLLAAWTGTLEAVYPTKPEIGDRRSEMEEILSFTSPIHTPPSPIHHPRSTISKPKVLIPCFPGTNSEYDSAKAFREAGADAEILVFRNLTARHIDESIKALATQISKSQILMFPGGFSAGDEPDGSAKFIATIIRSPRVADAIMELLKNRDGLILGICNGFQALIKTGLVPYGEIREPNAAAPTLVHNSIGRHISCYANTRIVSTLSPWLAATSLGEIHTVPVSHGEGKFYASADVISALAKSGQIATQYCDATGLPSMDIAINPNGSLCAIEGITSPCGKVFGKMAHSERAGSLVAKNIAGNKHQPIFEAGVRYFA
;
A
#
# COMPACT_ATOMS: atom_id res chain seq x y z
N ALA A 1 -20.88 22.07 -1.39
CA ALA A 1 -20.84 20.81 -0.60
C ALA A 1 -22.17 20.56 0.14
N LEU A 2 -22.37 19.37 0.72
CA LEU A 2 -23.52 19.04 1.58
C LEU A 2 -23.03 18.34 2.85
N HIS A 3 -23.53 18.73 4.02
CA HIS A 3 -23.23 18.06 5.29
C HIS A 3 -24.49 17.93 6.12
N HIS A 4 -24.71 16.78 6.75
CA HIS A 4 -25.82 16.61 7.68
C HIS A 4 -25.51 17.30 9.01
N VAL A 5 -26.52 17.85 9.67
CA VAL A 5 -26.43 18.29 11.06
C VAL A 5 -26.83 17.12 11.95
N GLY A 6 -26.23 17.03 13.13
CA GLY A 6 -26.51 15.97 14.09
C GLY A 6 -26.18 16.42 15.50
N GLN A 7 -25.50 15.55 16.24
CA GLN A 7 -25.01 15.84 17.59
C GLN A 7 -24.10 17.09 17.59
N ALA A 8 -24.27 17.97 18.60
CA ALA A 8 -23.59 19.26 18.74
C ALA A 8 -23.91 20.33 17.68
N GLY A 9 -24.94 20.10 16.86
CA GLY A 9 -25.60 21.16 16.10
C GLY A 9 -24.83 21.72 14.91
N VAL A 10 -25.27 22.90 14.48
CA VAL A 10 -24.74 23.63 13.31
C VAL A 10 -23.29 24.02 13.49
N ALA A 11 -22.87 24.41 14.69
CA ALA A 11 -21.49 24.82 14.97
C ALA A 11 -20.49 23.68 14.69
N ALA A 12 -20.78 22.48 15.21
CA ALA A 12 -19.94 21.31 14.97
C ALA A 12 -19.96 20.87 13.49
N ALA A 13 -21.12 20.96 12.83
CA ALA A 13 -21.25 20.65 11.41
C ALA A 13 -20.41 21.60 10.54
N LEU A 14 -20.47 22.91 10.79
CA LEU A 14 -19.65 23.90 10.08
C LEU A 14 -18.15 23.67 10.30
N ALA A 15 -17.73 23.40 11.55
CA ALA A 15 -16.33 23.10 11.84
C ALA A 15 -15.84 21.86 11.05
N LYS A 16 -16.63 20.78 11.02
CA LYS A 16 -16.32 19.56 10.27
C LYS A 16 -16.26 19.77 8.75
N MET A 17 -17.11 20.63 8.20
CA MET A 17 -17.05 21.01 6.78
C MET A 17 -15.75 21.75 6.44
N ALA A 18 -15.23 22.53 7.39
CA ALA A 18 -14.05 23.38 7.22
C ALA A 18 -12.71 22.65 7.47
N PHE A 19 -12.68 21.61 8.32
CA PHE A 19 -11.43 20.94 8.71
C PHE A 19 -10.60 20.40 7.56
N GLY A 20 -11.23 19.93 6.47
CA GLY A 20 -10.52 19.27 5.37
C GLY A 20 -9.81 20.22 4.41
N ASN A 21 -10.33 21.43 4.22
CA ASN A 21 -9.84 22.40 3.24
C ASN A 21 -9.35 23.71 3.89
N HIS A 22 -9.50 23.85 5.21
CA HIS A 22 -9.17 25.04 5.99
C HIS A 22 -9.84 26.34 5.48
N LEU A 23 -10.97 26.22 4.77
CA LEU A 23 -11.80 27.38 4.42
C LEU A 23 -12.69 27.74 5.62
N GLY A 24 -12.68 29.00 6.00
CA GLY A 24 -13.50 29.49 7.11
C GLY A 24 -14.96 29.70 6.75
N PHE A 25 -15.70 30.22 7.72
CA PHE A 25 -17.11 30.54 7.60
C PHE A 25 -17.46 31.79 8.42
N ALA A 26 -18.23 32.69 7.84
CA ALA A 26 -18.79 33.84 8.53
C ALA A 26 -20.32 33.81 8.50
N ALA A 27 -20.94 33.79 9.68
CA ALA A 27 -22.39 33.85 9.83
C ALA A 27 -22.93 35.20 9.31
N ALA A 28 -24.05 35.16 8.58
CA ALA A 28 -24.74 36.36 8.13
C ALA A 28 -25.46 37.07 9.29
N ASP A 29 -26.00 36.28 10.23
CA ASP A 29 -26.71 36.70 11.43
C ASP A 29 -26.44 35.70 12.56
N SER A 30 -26.87 36.03 13.79
CA SER A 30 -26.79 35.10 14.92
C SER A 30 -27.59 33.82 14.65
N ILE A 31 -26.89 32.69 14.65
CA ILE A 31 -27.47 31.36 14.54
C ILE A 31 -27.92 30.93 15.94
N ARG A 32 -29.24 31.00 16.16
CA ARG A 32 -29.86 30.54 17.41
C ARG A 32 -29.58 29.06 17.62
N GLN A 33 -29.23 28.68 18.86
CA GLN A 33 -29.07 27.28 19.27
C GLN A 33 -28.10 26.52 18.35
N ALA A 34 -26.97 27.14 18.01
CA ALA A 34 -25.99 26.60 17.07
C ALA A 34 -25.33 25.30 17.58
N ASP A 35 -25.32 25.07 18.88
CA ASP A 35 -24.80 23.91 19.59
C ASP A 35 -25.86 22.82 19.86
N GLN A 36 -27.13 23.13 19.63
CA GLN A 36 -28.21 22.17 19.86
C GLN A 36 -28.29 21.13 18.75
N GLU A 37 -28.52 19.89 19.16
CA GLU A 37 -28.70 18.75 18.28
C GLU A 37 -29.87 18.96 17.31
N ARG A 38 -29.63 18.65 16.03
CA ARG A 38 -30.65 18.77 14.97
C ARG A 38 -30.48 17.64 13.96
N TYR A 39 -31.38 16.66 14.01
CA TYR A 39 -31.45 15.60 13.00
C TYR A 39 -32.31 16.02 11.80
N PHE A 40 -32.07 15.37 10.66
CA PHE A 40 -32.76 15.63 9.39
C PHE A 40 -32.60 17.07 8.88
N ALA A 41 -31.58 17.78 9.35
CA ALA A 41 -31.17 19.09 8.86
C ALA A 41 -29.85 18.96 8.09
N PHE A 42 -29.66 19.83 7.10
CA PHE A 42 -28.50 19.80 6.22
C PHE A 42 -27.94 21.21 6.02
N LEU A 43 -26.61 21.31 6.02
CA LEU A 43 -25.88 22.46 5.54
C LEU A 43 -25.54 22.25 4.08
N VAL A 44 -25.94 23.20 3.24
CA VAL A 44 -25.67 23.22 1.81
C VAL A 44 -24.77 24.42 1.51
N GLU A 45 -23.63 24.15 0.89
CA GLU A 45 -22.74 25.17 0.33
C GLU A 45 -22.88 25.14 -1.19
N HIS A 46 -23.15 26.30 -1.78
CA HIS A 46 -23.40 26.47 -3.20
C HIS A 46 -22.92 27.84 -3.68
N THR A 47 -22.53 27.96 -4.96
CA THR A 47 -22.09 29.23 -5.55
C THR A 47 -23.24 30.08 -6.07
N ASP A 48 -24.32 29.45 -6.52
CA ASP A 48 -25.52 30.15 -6.99
C ASP A 48 -26.55 30.34 -5.86
N PRO A 49 -27.47 31.31 -5.98
CA PRO A 49 -28.57 31.50 -5.03
C PRO A 49 -29.36 30.20 -4.80
N LEU A 50 -29.51 29.82 -3.52
CA LEU A 50 -30.27 28.64 -3.16
C LEU A 50 -31.80 28.89 -3.31
N PRO A 51 -32.57 27.94 -3.85
CA PRO A 51 -34.01 28.09 -4.00
C PRO A 51 -34.75 28.05 -2.65
N SER A 52 -35.98 28.56 -2.61
CA SER A 52 -36.87 28.33 -1.45
C SER A 52 -37.08 26.82 -1.25
N PRO A 53 -37.09 26.28 -0.01
CA PRO A 53 -37.15 26.98 1.28
C PRO A 53 -35.81 27.07 2.03
N PHE A 54 -34.65 27.10 1.35
CA PHE A 54 -33.35 27.17 2.04
C PHE A 54 -33.16 28.51 2.77
N GLN A 55 -32.72 28.45 4.03
CA GLN A 55 -32.32 29.62 4.81
C GLN A 55 -30.81 29.85 4.64
N ILE A 56 -30.43 31.06 4.22
CA ILE A 56 -29.02 31.48 4.20
C ILE A 56 -28.59 31.76 5.63
N ILE A 57 -27.52 31.11 6.08
CA ILE A 57 -26.95 31.28 7.43
C ILE A 57 -25.59 32.00 7.44
N GLY A 58 -24.95 32.16 6.28
CA GLY A 58 -23.62 32.75 6.15
C GLY A 58 -22.95 32.42 4.82
N HIS A 59 -21.64 32.63 4.76
CA HIS A 59 -20.80 32.38 3.58
C HIS A 59 -19.42 31.84 3.99
N THR A 60 -18.76 31.13 3.08
CA THR A 60 -17.39 30.64 3.27
C THR A 60 -16.38 31.77 3.09
N THR A 61 -15.26 31.68 3.80
CA THR A 61 -14.18 32.68 3.79
C THR A 61 -12.85 32.03 3.49
N ALA A 62 -11.91 32.80 2.94
CA ALA A 62 -10.54 32.34 2.72
C ALA A 62 -9.75 32.22 4.04
N ASP A 63 -10.05 33.08 5.02
CA ASP A 63 -9.41 33.03 6.32
C ASP A 63 -9.83 31.76 7.08
N PRO A 64 -8.89 31.02 7.71
CA PRO A 64 -9.16 29.75 8.38
C PRO A 64 -9.78 29.96 9.77
N VAL A 65 -10.90 30.67 9.81
CA VAL A 65 -11.60 31.08 11.02
C VAL A 65 -13.08 30.78 10.87
N LEU A 66 -13.69 30.29 11.95
CA LEU A 66 -15.13 30.08 12.04
C LEU A 66 -15.73 31.17 12.92
N THR A 67 -16.50 32.06 12.30
CA THR A 67 -17.15 33.20 12.95
C THR A 67 -18.64 32.92 13.12
N LEU A 68 -19.06 32.71 14.37
CA LEU A 68 -20.46 32.45 14.76
C LEU A 68 -20.86 33.39 15.90
N ASN A 69 -22.05 33.99 15.79
CA ASN A 69 -22.64 34.80 16.85
C ASN A 69 -21.73 35.92 17.40
N GLY A 70 -20.86 36.48 16.56
CA GLY A 70 -19.91 37.52 16.93
C GLY A 70 -18.60 37.02 17.54
N GLU A 71 -18.40 35.71 17.68
CA GLU A 71 -17.16 35.09 18.12
C GLU A 71 -16.42 34.45 16.95
N SER A 72 -15.09 34.49 16.98
CA SER A 72 -14.21 33.94 15.95
C SER A 72 -13.26 32.91 16.55
N HIS A 73 -13.26 31.71 15.99
CA HIS A 73 -12.43 30.60 16.44
C HIS A 73 -11.53 30.11 15.29
N ALA A 74 -10.22 30.02 15.53
CA ALA A 74 -9.28 29.50 14.53
C ALA A 74 -9.56 28.01 14.27
N LEU A 75 -9.60 27.61 12.99
CA LEU A 75 -9.88 26.23 12.61
C LEU A 75 -8.85 25.25 13.17
N ASP A 76 -7.58 25.64 13.28
CA ASP A 76 -6.53 24.78 13.84
C ASP A 76 -6.77 24.47 15.32
N SER A 77 -7.26 25.44 16.10
CA SER A 77 -7.62 25.22 17.50
C SER A 77 -8.82 24.28 17.63
N LEU A 78 -9.83 24.46 16.78
CA LEU A 78 -11.01 23.59 16.74
C LEU A 78 -10.65 22.16 16.30
N LEU A 79 -9.79 22.03 15.29
CA LEU A 79 -9.29 20.75 14.79
C LEU A 79 -8.46 20.05 15.87
N ALA A 80 -7.56 20.76 16.55
CA ALA A 80 -6.76 20.21 17.63
C ALA A 80 -7.63 19.70 18.79
N ALA A 81 -8.67 20.43 19.18
CA ALA A 81 -9.62 19.98 20.20
C ALA A 81 -10.38 18.72 19.72
N TRP A 82 -10.83 18.70 18.47
CA TRP A 82 -11.53 17.57 17.87
C TRP A 82 -10.66 16.30 17.81
N THR A 83 -9.42 16.41 17.30
CA THR A 83 -8.53 15.26 17.13
C THR A 83 -7.89 14.81 18.44
N GLY A 84 -7.65 15.72 19.39
CA GLY A 84 -6.98 15.42 20.65
C GLY A 84 -7.79 14.57 21.63
N THR A 85 -9.12 14.53 21.48
CA THR A 85 -10.05 13.87 22.43
C THR A 85 -9.73 12.38 22.61
N LEU A 86 -9.37 11.68 21.54
CA LEU A 86 -9.11 10.24 21.56
C LEU A 86 -7.62 9.87 21.52
N GLU A 87 -6.72 10.85 21.44
CA GLU A 87 -5.29 10.59 21.20
C GLU A 87 -4.64 9.73 22.30
N ALA A 88 -5.08 9.87 23.55
CA ALA A 88 -4.59 9.08 24.68
C ALA A 88 -4.98 7.58 24.62
N VAL A 89 -6.02 7.24 23.87
CA VAL A 89 -6.53 5.85 23.73
C VAL A 89 -6.22 5.29 22.34
N TYR A 90 -6.30 6.12 21.31
CA TYR A 90 -6.08 5.79 19.91
C TYR A 90 -5.05 6.74 19.30
N PRO A 91 -3.74 6.53 19.58
CA PRO A 91 -2.72 7.41 19.07
C PRO A 91 -2.72 7.45 17.54
N THR A 92 -2.60 8.66 17.01
CA THR A 92 -2.44 8.96 15.59
C THR A 92 -0.97 9.12 15.21
N LYS A 93 -0.10 9.31 16.21
CA LYS A 93 1.36 9.38 16.04
C LYS A 93 2.04 8.25 16.83
N PRO A 94 3.09 7.62 16.28
CA PRO A 94 3.86 6.65 17.04
C PRO A 94 4.72 7.37 18.09
N GLU A 95 5.05 6.69 19.18
CA GLU A 95 6.17 7.12 20.03
C GLU A 95 7.47 6.95 19.22
N ILE A 96 8.01 8.06 18.74
CA ILE A 96 9.25 8.05 17.96
C ILE A 96 10.42 7.99 18.95
N GLY A 97 11.05 6.82 19.10
CA GLY A 97 12.35 6.72 19.74
C GLY A 97 13.43 7.48 18.96
N ASP A 98 14.53 7.82 19.62
CA ASP A 98 15.57 8.78 19.19
C ASP A 98 16.46 8.32 18.00
N ARG A 99 15.90 7.59 17.02
CA ARG A 99 16.62 7.10 15.82
C ARG A 99 16.37 7.95 14.56
N ARG A 100 15.79 9.14 14.70
CA ARG A 100 15.53 10.06 13.58
C ARG A 100 16.81 10.41 12.83
N SER A 101 17.90 10.63 13.57
CA SER A 101 19.22 11.05 13.06
C SER A 101 19.93 9.97 12.21
N GLU A 102 19.82 8.68 12.56
CA GLU A 102 20.40 7.58 11.76
C GLU A 102 19.68 7.38 10.41
N MET A 103 18.45 7.89 10.28
CA MET A 103 17.60 7.67 9.12
C MET A 103 17.67 8.81 8.09
N GLU A 104 18.01 10.04 8.47
CA GLU A 104 18.10 11.20 7.56
C GLU A 104 19.20 11.05 6.49
N GLU A 105 20.38 10.53 6.85
CA GLU A 105 21.47 10.29 5.90
C GLU A 105 21.09 9.23 4.85
N ILE A 106 20.27 8.27 5.24
CA ILE A 106 19.79 7.18 4.40
C ILE A 106 18.55 7.58 3.55
N LEU A 107 17.69 8.47 4.05
CA LEU A 107 16.58 9.04 3.25
C LEU A 107 17.08 9.84 2.05
N SER A 108 18.31 10.37 2.14
CA SER A 108 18.99 11.06 1.05
C SER A 108 19.45 10.12 -0.09
N PHE A 109 19.30 8.79 0.06
CA PHE A 109 19.59 7.84 -1.00
C PHE A 109 18.71 8.12 -2.22
N THR A 110 19.31 8.88 -3.12
CA THR A 110 19.02 8.87 -4.53
C THR A 110 20.10 7.97 -5.10
N SER A 111 19.82 6.68 -5.31
CA SER A 111 20.79 5.84 -6.02
C SER A 111 20.95 6.45 -7.42
N PRO A 112 22.12 7.01 -7.78
CA PRO A 112 22.35 7.46 -9.13
C PRO A 112 22.45 6.18 -9.96
N ILE A 113 21.40 5.92 -10.74
CA ILE A 113 21.43 5.20 -12.02
C ILE A 113 22.39 4.01 -12.01
N HIS A 114 21.94 2.86 -11.52
CA HIS A 114 22.38 1.62 -12.16
C HIS A 114 21.53 1.48 -13.41
N THR A 115 22.04 1.99 -14.52
CA THR A 115 21.76 1.41 -15.83
C THR A 115 21.92 -0.10 -15.62
N PRO A 116 20.89 -0.92 -15.87
CA PRO A 116 21.01 -2.35 -15.61
C PRO A 116 22.27 -2.85 -16.35
N PRO A 117 23.15 -3.65 -15.72
CA PRO A 117 24.43 -4.06 -16.31
C PRO A 117 24.26 -4.85 -17.62
N SER A 118 23.02 -5.15 -18.01
CA SER A 118 22.62 -5.61 -19.33
C SER A 118 21.19 -5.11 -19.61
N PRO A 119 20.80 -4.89 -20.87
CA PRO A 119 19.40 -4.65 -21.21
C PRO A 119 18.53 -5.72 -20.54
N ILE A 120 17.36 -5.30 -20.01
CA ILE A 120 16.34 -6.17 -19.43
C ILE A 120 16.30 -7.45 -20.25
N HIS A 121 16.65 -8.58 -19.63
CA HIS A 121 16.79 -9.84 -20.34
C HIS A 121 15.50 -10.09 -21.13
N HIS A 122 15.61 -10.14 -22.46
CA HIS A 122 14.48 -10.51 -23.28
C HIS A 122 14.10 -11.95 -22.95
N PRO A 123 12.80 -12.26 -22.88
CA PRO A 123 12.34 -13.59 -22.52
C PRO A 123 12.94 -14.61 -23.49
N ARG A 124 13.27 -15.81 -22.98
CA ARG A 124 13.78 -16.90 -23.84
C ARG A 124 12.76 -17.36 -24.90
N SER A 125 11.49 -17.01 -24.72
CA SER A 125 10.39 -17.35 -25.63
C SER A 125 9.27 -16.32 -25.56
N THR A 126 8.73 -15.91 -26.71
CA THR A 126 7.54 -15.05 -26.82
C THR A 126 6.26 -15.84 -26.54
N ILE A 127 5.39 -15.32 -25.68
CA ILE A 127 4.13 -15.91 -25.26
C ILE A 127 3.05 -14.82 -25.32
N SER A 128 2.12 -14.95 -26.26
CA SER A 128 1.09 -13.94 -26.51
C SER A 128 0.11 -13.73 -25.35
N LYS A 129 -0.06 -14.74 -24.49
CA LYS A 129 -0.92 -14.69 -23.31
C LYS A 129 -0.30 -15.51 -22.16
N PRO A 130 0.61 -14.92 -21.35
CA PRO A 130 1.28 -15.65 -20.27
C PRO A 130 0.27 -16.13 -19.23
N LYS A 131 0.50 -17.33 -18.69
CA LYS A 131 -0.31 -17.87 -17.59
C LYS A 131 0.18 -17.36 -16.26
N VAL A 132 -0.75 -16.82 -15.48
CA VAL A 132 -0.52 -16.30 -14.12
C VAL A 132 -1.24 -17.21 -13.14
N LEU A 133 -0.47 -17.81 -12.22
CA LEU A 133 -1.03 -18.58 -11.12
C LEU A 133 -1.13 -17.71 -9.86
N ILE A 134 -2.32 -17.69 -9.27
CA ILE A 134 -2.62 -16.98 -8.03
C ILE A 134 -3.08 -18.00 -6.98
N PRO A 135 -2.21 -18.50 -6.09
CA PRO A 135 -2.65 -19.34 -4.99
C PRO A 135 -3.49 -18.51 -3.99
N CYS A 136 -4.70 -18.98 -3.72
CA CYS A 136 -5.59 -18.44 -2.69
C CYS A 136 -5.55 -19.36 -1.47
N PHE A 137 -5.01 -18.84 -0.37
CA PHE A 137 -4.97 -19.55 0.91
C PHE A 137 -6.15 -19.09 1.78
N PRO A 138 -6.57 -19.88 2.79
CA PRO A 138 -7.55 -19.41 3.76
C PRO A 138 -7.11 -18.07 4.38
N GLY A 139 -7.94 -17.03 4.26
CA GLY A 139 -7.64 -15.68 4.72
C GLY A 139 -7.03 -14.74 3.66
N THR A 140 -6.66 -15.24 2.48
CA THR A 140 -6.40 -14.41 1.30
C THR A 140 -7.66 -13.61 0.93
N ASN A 141 -7.50 -12.34 0.53
CA ASN A 141 -8.65 -11.48 0.21
C ASN A 141 -8.44 -10.48 -0.94
N SER A 142 -7.29 -10.53 -1.62
CA SER A 142 -6.95 -9.62 -2.73
C SER A 142 -6.68 -10.38 -4.05
N GLU A 143 -7.05 -11.66 -4.11
CA GLU A 143 -6.84 -12.54 -5.26
C GLU A 143 -7.71 -12.17 -6.47
N TYR A 144 -8.94 -11.69 -6.25
CA TYR A 144 -9.83 -11.27 -7.32
C TYR A 144 -9.35 -9.99 -8.00
N ASP A 145 -8.91 -9.01 -7.21
CA ASP A 145 -8.33 -7.76 -7.72
C ASP A 145 -7.05 -8.05 -8.50
N SER A 146 -6.17 -8.92 -7.96
CA SER A 146 -4.96 -9.37 -8.64
C SER A 146 -5.28 -10.06 -9.98
N ALA A 147 -6.24 -10.99 -9.99
CA ALA A 147 -6.63 -11.70 -11.21
C ALA A 147 -7.26 -10.76 -12.24
N LYS A 148 -8.07 -9.79 -11.80
CA LYS A 148 -8.64 -8.74 -12.65
C LYS A 148 -7.53 -7.92 -13.30
N ALA A 149 -6.57 -7.40 -12.52
CA ALA A 149 -5.47 -6.58 -13.01
C ALA A 149 -4.62 -7.31 -14.07
N PHE A 150 -4.28 -8.59 -13.83
CA PHE A 150 -3.56 -9.40 -14.82
C PHE A 150 -4.36 -9.66 -16.09
N ARG A 151 -5.68 -9.90 -15.99
CA ARG A 151 -6.54 -10.10 -17.18
C ARG A 151 -6.67 -8.83 -18.00
N GLU A 152 -6.81 -7.67 -17.35
CA GLU A 152 -6.83 -6.37 -18.01
C GLU A 152 -5.49 -6.06 -18.69
N ALA A 153 -4.37 -6.49 -18.10
CA ALA A 153 -3.05 -6.43 -18.70
C ALA A 153 -2.83 -7.45 -19.86
N GLY A 154 -3.78 -8.36 -20.11
CA GLY A 154 -3.75 -9.30 -21.22
C GLY A 154 -3.29 -10.72 -20.89
N ALA A 155 -3.10 -11.09 -19.62
CA ALA A 155 -2.69 -12.44 -19.22
C ALA A 155 -3.88 -13.42 -19.02
N ASP A 156 -3.55 -14.72 -18.90
CA ASP A 156 -4.48 -15.77 -18.48
C ASP A 156 -4.28 -16.05 -16.98
N ALA A 157 -5.08 -15.41 -16.12
CA ALA A 157 -4.96 -15.53 -14.67
C ALA A 157 -5.90 -16.60 -14.07
N GLU A 158 -5.30 -17.59 -13.42
CA GLU A 158 -5.96 -18.70 -12.71
C GLU A 158 -5.79 -18.54 -11.19
N ILE A 159 -6.91 -18.56 -10.46
CA ILE A 159 -6.90 -18.63 -9.00
C ILE A 159 -6.96 -20.09 -8.57
N LEU A 160 -5.99 -20.54 -7.78
CA LEU A 160 -5.93 -21.89 -7.25
C LEU A 160 -6.18 -21.90 -5.73
N VAL A 161 -7.31 -22.45 -5.30
CA VAL A 161 -7.66 -22.54 -3.88
C VAL A 161 -6.83 -23.63 -3.19
N PHE A 162 -6.09 -23.24 -2.16
CA PHE A 162 -5.34 -24.15 -1.29
C PHE A 162 -6.25 -24.70 -0.18
N ARG A 163 -6.58 -25.98 -0.25
CA ARG A 163 -7.43 -26.65 0.75
C ARG A 163 -6.57 -27.17 1.89
N ASN A 164 -6.89 -26.81 3.13
CA ASN A 164 -6.13 -27.21 4.31
C ASN A 164 -6.96 -27.87 5.43
N LEU A 165 -8.22 -28.23 5.17
CA LEU A 165 -9.11 -28.82 6.19
C LEU A 165 -8.67 -30.22 6.67
N THR A 166 -7.94 -30.98 5.84
CA THR A 166 -7.46 -32.33 6.19
C THR A 166 -6.04 -32.52 5.65
N ALA A 167 -5.28 -33.45 6.22
CA ALA A 167 -3.94 -33.80 5.73
C ALA A 167 -3.95 -34.20 4.24
N ARG A 168 -4.98 -34.96 3.81
CA ARG A 168 -5.18 -35.31 2.39
C ARG A 168 -5.37 -34.07 1.52
N HIS A 169 -6.19 -33.11 1.96
CA HIS A 169 -6.40 -31.86 1.22
C HIS A 169 -5.11 -31.04 1.10
N ILE A 170 -4.27 -31.03 2.13
CA ILE A 170 -2.97 -30.35 2.11
C ILE A 170 -2.07 -31.01 1.04
N ASP A 171 -1.93 -32.33 1.05
CA ASP A 171 -1.11 -33.05 0.05
C ASP A 171 -1.62 -32.84 -1.39
N GLU A 172 -2.94 -32.96 -1.59
CA GLU A 172 -3.57 -32.68 -2.88
C GLU A 172 -3.33 -31.23 -3.34
N SER A 173 -3.37 -30.26 -2.42
CA SER A 173 -3.15 -28.85 -2.73
C SER A 173 -1.69 -28.54 -3.03
N ILE A 174 -0.74 -29.14 -2.29
CA ILE A 174 0.70 -29.04 -2.58
C ILE A 174 1.00 -29.60 -3.98
N LYS A 175 0.43 -30.77 -4.31
CA LYS A 175 0.60 -31.39 -5.62
C LYS A 175 -0.01 -30.54 -6.74
N ALA A 176 -1.22 -30.04 -6.54
CA ALA A 176 -1.90 -29.17 -7.51
C ALA A 176 -1.11 -27.86 -7.72
N LEU A 177 -0.63 -27.24 -6.64
CA LEU A 177 0.15 -26.00 -6.68
C LEU A 177 1.44 -26.20 -7.48
N ALA A 178 2.25 -27.20 -7.15
CA ALA A 178 3.48 -27.49 -7.89
C ALA A 178 3.21 -27.77 -9.39
N THR A 179 2.12 -28.49 -9.69
CA THR A 179 1.71 -28.80 -11.07
C THR A 179 1.27 -27.57 -11.85
N GLN A 180 0.59 -26.61 -11.21
CA GLN A 180 0.19 -25.37 -11.89
C GLN A 180 1.35 -24.39 -12.02
N ILE A 181 2.28 -24.35 -11.05
CA ILE A 181 3.53 -23.56 -11.16
C ILE A 181 4.33 -24.01 -12.39
N SER A 182 4.45 -25.32 -12.62
CA SER A 182 5.19 -25.85 -13.79
C SER A 182 4.57 -25.50 -15.14
N LYS A 183 3.30 -25.05 -15.17
CA LYS A 183 2.57 -24.64 -16.38
C LYS A 183 2.42 -23.12 -16.53
N SER A 184 2.84 -22.35 -15.52
CA SER A 184 2.65 -20.90 -15.47
C SER A 184 3.95 -20.15 -15.73
N GLN A 185 3.84 -18.93 -16.26
CA GLN A 185 4.98 -18.01 -16.48
C GLN A 185 5.15 -17.07 -15.29
N ILE A 186 4.05 -16.74 -14.63
CA ILE A 186 4.00 -15.81 -13.51
C ILE A 186 3.38 -16.51 -12.31
N LEU A 187 4.01 -16.34 -11.15
CA LEU A 187 3.43 -16.69 -9.85
C LEU A 187 3.16 -15.41 -9.06
N MET A 188 1.89 -15.17 -8.71
CA MET A 188 1.47 -13.98 -7.98
C MET A 188 0.92 -14.38 -6.60
N PHE A 189 1.58 -13.96 -5.53
CA PHE A 189 1.06 -14.10 -4.17
C PHE A 189 0.25 -12.84 -3.78
N PRO A 190 -1.07 -12.96 -3.60
CA PRO A 190 -1.94 -11.83 -3.29
C PRO A 190 -1.83 -11.40 -1.82
N GLY A 191 -2.39 -10.21 -1.53
CA GLY A 191 -2.58 -9.74 -0.15
C GLY A 191 -3.72 -10.45 0.60
N GLY A 192 -3.75 -10.23 1.91
CA GLY A 192 -4.73 -10.81 2.82
C GLY A 192 -4.16 -11.04 4.22
N PHE A 193 -4.80 -11.94 4.95
CA PHE A 193 -4.41 -12.39 6.29
C PHE A 193 -4.34 -13.92 6.28
N SER A 194 -3.40 -14.51 5.53
CA SER A 194 -3.35 -15.97 5.38
C SER A 194 -3.25 -16.66 6.75
N ALA A 195 -4.14 -17.64 7.00
CA ALA A 195 -4.32 -18.30 8.29
C ALA A 195 -4.58 -17.34 9.47
N GLY A 196 -5.14 -16.15 9.20
CA GLY A 196 -5.37 -15.10 10.21
C GLY A 196 -4.08 -14.45 10.72
N ASP A 197 -2.95 -14.63 10.02
CA ASP A 197 -1.60 -14.25 10.45
C ASP A 197 -1.14 -14.95 11.76
N GLU A 198 -1.80 -16.06 12.10
CA GLU A 198 -1.54 -16.94 13.25
C GLU A 198 -0.84 -18.25 12.80
N PRO A 199 -0.19 -19.01 13.70
CA PRO A 199 -0.02 -18.80 15.15
C PRO A 199 1.14 -17.86 15.54
N ASP A 200 1.84 -17.29 14.56
CA ASP A 200 3.25 -16.98 14.76
C ASP A 200 3.69 -15.74 13.93
N GLY A 201 2.72 -14.99 13.38
CA GLY A 201 2.91 -13.77 12.61
C GLY A 201 2.64 -13.91 11.10
N SER A 202 2.53 -12.76 10.44
CA SER A 202 1.99 -12.67 9.08
C SER A 202 2.68 -13.56 8.06
N ALA A 203 1.87 -14.13 7.15
CA ALA A 203 2.29 -14.92 5.98
C ALA A 203 3.15 -16.18 6.23
N LYS A 204 3.30 -16.64 7.48
CA LYS A 204 4.08 -17.84 7.80
C LYS A 204 3.49 -19.10 7.17
N PHE A 205 2.16 -19.19 7.06
CA PHE A 205 1.52 -20.31 6.39
C PHE A 205 1.96 -20.43 4.93
N ILE A 206 1.93 -19.31 4.18
CA ILE A 206 2.42 -19.27 2.79
C ILE A 206 3.91 -19.62 2.73
N ALA A 207 4.74 -19.06 3.62
CA ALA A 207 6.17 -19.34 3.66
C ALA A 207 6.47 -20.84 3.89
N THR A 208 5.70 -21.51 4.74
CA THR A 208 5.80 -22.97 4.95
C THR A 208 5.44 -23.75 3.68
N ILE A 209 4.37 -23.35 2.98
CA ILE A 209 4.00 -24.01 1.72
C ILE A 209 5.05 -23.79 0.63
N ILE A 210 5.62 -22.59 0.52
CA ILE A 210 6.73 -22.29 -0.41
C ILE A 210 7.92 -23.20 -0.15
N ARG A 211 8.26 -23.47 1.12
CA ARG A 211 9.38 -24.35 1.51
C ARG A 211 9.09 -25.84 1.36
N SER A 212 7.84 -26.24 1.12
CA SER A 212 7.56 -27.66 0.89
C SER A 212 8.35 -28.16 -0.34
N PRO A 213 9.05 -29.31 -0.28
CA PRO A 213 10.03 -29.68 -1.31
C PRO A 213 9.48 -29.61 -2.74
N ARG A 214 8.26 -30.13 -2.95
CA ARG A 214 7.60 -30.12 -4.27
C ARG A 214 7.33 -28.71 -4.80
N VAL A 215 6.93 -27.78 -3.93
CA VAL A 215 6.61 -26.40 -4.31
C VAL A 215 7.91 -25.60 -4.48
N ALA A 216 8.87 -25.79 -3.59
CA ALA A 216 10.19 -25.18 -3.67
C ALA A 216 10.88 -25.52 -5.00
N ASP A 217 10.92 -26.79 -5.37
CA ASP A 217 11.49 -27.26 -6.65
C ASP A 217 10.79 -26.60 -7.84
N ALA A 218 9.45 -26.53 -7.84
CA ALA A 218 8.69 -25.92 -8.92
C ALA A 218 8.94 -24.40 -9.03
N ILE A 219 9.08 -23.69 -7.90
CA ILE A 219 9.42 -22.26 -7.87
C ILE A 219 10.84 -22.01 -8.36
N MET A 220 11.80 -22.82 -7.91
CA MET A 220 13.20 -22.68 -8.33
C MET A 220 13.39 -23.01 -9.81
N GLU A 221 12.67 -24.01 -10.32
CA GLU A 221 12.60 -24.33 -11.75
C GLU A 221 12.01 -23.17 -12.56
N LEU A 222 10.92 -22.57 -12.07
CA LEU A 222 10.31 -21.38 -12.68
C LEU A 222 11.33 -20.24 -12.83
N LEU A 223 12.07 -19.92 -11.75
CA LEU A 223 12.99 -18.78 -11.72
C LEU A 223 14.31 -19.03 -12.48
N LYS A 224 14.93 -20.19 -12.27
CA LYS A 224 16.30 -20.45 -12.74
C LYS A 224 16.34 -20.96 -14.18
N ASN A 225 15.34 -21.74 -14.59
CA ASN A 225 15.39 -22.47 -15.86
C ASN A 225 14.33 -22.00 -16.87
N ARG A 226 13.18 -21.52 -16.40
CA ARG A 226 12.02 -21.16 -17.25
C ARG A 226 11.78 -19.66 -17.41
N ASP A 227 12.68 -18.84 -16.87
CA ASP A 227 12.64 -17.38 -17.01
C ASP A 227 11.35 -16.73 -16.46
N GLY A 228 10.73 -17.36 -15.45
CA GLY A 228 9.47 -16.90 -14.88
C GLY A 228 9.63 -15.70 -13.96
N LEU A 229 8.52 -15.01 -13.72
CA LEU A 229 8.43 -13.88 -12.81
C LEU A 229 7.60 -14.22 -11.57
N ILE A 230 7.93 -13.60 -10.44
CA ILE A 230 7.18 -13.72 -9.19
C ILE A 230 6.84 -12.34 -8.64
N LEU A 231 5.58 -12.14 -8.27
CA LEU A 231 5.10 -10.92 -7.62
C LEU A 231 4.48 -11.28 -6.26
N GLY A 232 4.75 -10.49 -5.25
CA GLY A 232 4.08 -10.58 -3.94
C GLY A 232 3.63 -9.21 -3.48
N ILE A 233 2.35 -9.05 -3.19
CA ILE A 233 1.77 -7.81 -2.67
C ILE A 233 1.26 -8.03 -1.26
N CYS A 234 1.61 -7.13 -0.33
CA CYS A 234 1.21 -7.16 1.08
C CYS A 234 1.57 -8.52 1.73
N ASN A 235 0.59 -9.39 1.97
CA ASN A 235 0.80 -10.74 2.50
C ASN A 235 1.69 -11.62 1.62
N GLY A 236 1.61 -11.44 0.30
CA GLY A 236 2.54 -12.07 -0.63
C GLY A 236 3.98 -11.61 -0.43
N PHE A 237 4.22 -10.30 -0.23
CA PHE A 237 5.57 -9.80 0.04
C PHE A 237 6.11 -10.36 1.36
N GLN A 238 5.28 -10.36 2.42
CA GLN A 238 5.63 -10.96 3.71
C GLN A 238 6.05 -12.44 3.57
N ALA A 239 5.39 -13.23 2.72
CA ALA A 239 5.80 -14.61 2.46
C ALA A 239 7.14 -14.70 1.70
N LEU A 240 7.27 -13.92 0.62
CA LEU A 240 8.43 -14.00 -0.26
C LEU A 240 9.70 -13.47 0.41
N ILE A 241 9.62 -12.45 1.27
CA ILE A 241 10.79 -11.94 2.00
C ILE A 241 11.25 -12.95 3.05
N LYS A 242 10.32 -13.59 3.78
CA LYS A 242 10.62 -14.61 4.80
C LYS A 242 11.26 -15.87 4.22
N THR A 243 11.04 -16.16 2.94
CA THR A 243 11.57 -17.37 2.27
C THR A 243 12.90 -17.11 1.56
N GLY A 244 13.38 -15.86 1.52
CA GLY A 244 14.61 -15.49 0.81
C GLY A 244 14.42 -15.16 -0.67
N LEU A 245 13.23 -15.42 -1.23
CA LEU A 245 12.95 -15.22 -2.66
C LEU A 245 13.13 -13.76 -3.10
N VAL A 246 12.59 -12.79 -2.34
CA VAL A 246 12.79 -11.37 -2.69
C VAL A 246 14.20 -10.88 -2.37
N PRO A 247 14.79 -11.08 -1.18
CA PRO A 247 16.12 -10.50 -0.92
C PRO A 247 17.25 -11.18 -1.70
N TYR A 248 17.12 -12.47 -2.05
CA TYR A 248 18.23 -13.27 -2.59
C TYR A 248 17.94 -13.94 -3.93
N GLY A 249 16.69 -13.96 -4.41
CA GLY A 249 16.32 -14.62 -5.66
C GLY A 249 16.31 -16.15 -5.59
N GLU A 250 16.26 -16.72 -4.39
CA GLU A 250 16.19 -18.16 -4.14
C GLU A 250 15.63 -18.46 -2.75
N ILE A 251 15.08 -19.65 -2.58
CA ILE A 251 14.56 -20.10 -1.29
C ILE A 251 15.73 -20.40 -0.37
N ARG A 252 15.72 -19.83 0.84
CA ARG A 252 16.71 -20.03 1.89
C ARG A 252 16.06 -20.33 3.24
N GLU A 253 16.83 -20.96 4.10
CA GLU A 253 16.45 -21.12 5.50
C GLU A 253 16.35 -19.76 6.21
N PRO A 254 15.47 -19.62 7.21
CA PRO A 254 15.38 -18.41 8.01
C PRO A 254 16.74 -18.01 8.59
N ASN A 255 17.07 -16.72 8.47
CA ASN A 255 18.27 -16.13 9.04
C ASN A 255 17.87 -14.88 9.83
N ALA A 256 18.35 -14.75 11.07
CA ALA A 256 18.09 -13.58 11.91
C ALA A 256 18.60 -12.26 11.32
N ALA A 257 19.63 -12.32 10.47
CA ALA A 257 20.18 -11.15 9.77
C ALA A 257 19.45 -10.82 8.45
N ALA A 258 18.49 -11.64 8.01
CA ALA A 258 17.75 -11.38 6.78
C ALA A 258 16.82 -10.17 6.94
N PRO A 259 16.64 -9.34 5.89
CA PRO A 259 15.63 -8.31 5.92
C PRO A 259 14.24 -8.93 6.09
N THR A 260 13.34 -8.25 6.79
CA THR A 260 12.01 -8.76 7.09
C THR A 260 10.99 -7.62 7.20
N LEU A 261 9.72 -8.01 7.37
CA LEU A 261 8.62 -7.12 7.69
C LEU A 261 8.15 -7.39 9.12
N VAL A 262 7.92 -6.31 9.87
CA VAL A 262 7.48 -6.34 11.28
C VAL A 262 6.27 -5.44 11.49
N HIS A 263 5.73 -5.45 12.71
CA HIS A 263 4.66 -4.56 13.16
C HIS A 263 4.94 -3.09 12.80
N ASN A 264 3.90 -2.41 12.34
CA ASN A 264 3.96 -0.97 12.06
C ASN A 264 4.37 -0.20 13.32
N SER A 265 5.11 0.91 13.16
CA SER A 265 5.56 1.72 14.31
C SER A 265 4.42 2.27 15.18
N ILE A 266 3.23 2.47 14.61
CA ILE A 266 2.01 2.91 15.33
C ILE A 266 1.33 1.78 16.12
N GLY A 267 1.81 0.54 16.02
CA GLY A 267 1.26 -0.60 16.77
C GLY A 267 -0.15 -1.04 16.35
N ARG A 268 -0.64 -0.58 15.20
CA ARG A 268 -1.98 -0.95 14.68
C ARG A 268 -2.00 -1.07 13.16
N HIS A 269 -3.10 -1.66 12.68
CA HIS A 269 -3.42 -1.72 11.26
C HIS A 269 -3.58 -0.32 10.67
N ILE A 270 -2.95 -0.07 9.51
CA ILE A 270 -3.13 1.14 8.72
C ILE A 270 -4.01 0.84 7.52
N SER A 271 -4.86 1.79 7.14
CA SER A 271 -5.71 1.71 5.95
C SER A 271 -5.83 3.12 5.36
N CYS A 272 -4.95 3.46 4.43
CA CYS A 272 -4.87 4.79 3.83
C CYS A 272 -4.33 4.72 2.40
N TYR A 273 -4.24 5.87 1.74
CA TYR A 273 -3.42 6.01 0.53
C TYR A 273 -2.09 6.64 0.93
N ALA A 274 -1.00 6.17 0.32
CA ALA A 274 0.32 6.74 0.47
C ALA A 274 0.94 6.99 -0.91
N ASN A 275 1.79 8.01 -1.00
CA ASN A 275 2.60 8.22 -2.18
C ASN A 275 3.83 7.32 -2.10
N THR A 276 4.13 6.68 -3.23
CA THR A 276 5.33 5.86 -3.41
C THR A 276 6.06 6.35 -4.64
N ARG A 277 7.38 6.50 -4.55
CA ARG A 277 8.24 6.83 -5.69
C ARG A 277 8.98 5.59 -6.20
N ILE A 278 9.22 5.53 -7.51
CA ILE A 278 10.10 4.53 -8.12
C ILE A 278 11.57 4.93 -7.87
N VAL A 279 12.34 4.02 -7.26
CA VAL A 279 13.75 4.24 -6.90
C VAL A 279 14.69 3.42 -7.79
N SER A 280 14.19 2.33 -8.37
CA SER A 280 14.95 1.45 -9.27
C SER A 280 14.05 0.88 -10.36
N THR A 281 14.57 0.82 -11.58
CA THR A 281 13.93 0.16 -12.74
C THR A 281 14.65 -1.16 -13.09
N LEU A 282 15.38 -1.75 -12.14
CA LEU A 282 16.09 -3.05 -12.30
C LEU A 282 15.15 -4.19 -12.74
N SER A 283 13.90 -4.14 -12.28
CA SER A 283 12.94 -5.23 -12.42
C SER A 283 12.09 -5.11 -13.69
N PRO A 284 11.81 -6.21 -14.40
CA PRO A 284 10.77 -6.25 -15.44
C PRO A 284 9.41 -5.73 -14.98
N TRP A 285 9.08 -5.89 -13.70
CA TRP A 285 7.86 -5.38 -13.09
C TRP A 285 7.77 -3.84 -13.10
N LEU A 286 8.90 -3.16 -13.28
CA LEU A 286 9.02 -1.69 -13.30
C LEU A 286 9.50 -1.17 -14.66
N ALA A 287 9.46 -1.99 -15.70
CA ALA A 287 9.91 -1.60 -17.05
C ALA A 287 9.01 -0.57 -17.73
N ALA A 288 7.78 -0.38 -17.24
CA ALA A 288 6.82 0.60 -17.74
C ALA A 288 6.74 1.86 -16.86
N THR A 289 7.68 2.06 -15.94
CA THR A 289 7.77 3.24 -15.08
C THR A 289 9.08 4.00 -15.30
N SER A 290 9.17 5.20 -14.75
CA SER A 290 10.39 6.02 -14.76
C SER A 290 10.93 6.24 -13.35
N LEU A 291 12.25 6.44 -13.21
CA LEU A 291 12.86 6.82 -11.94
C LEU A 291 12.24 8.12 -11.42
N GLY A 292 11.91 8.15 -10.13
CA GLY A 292 11.26 9.28 -9.47
C GLY A 292 9.76 9.40 -9.74
N GLU A 293 9.18 8.54 -10.59
CA GLU A 293 7.73 8.54 -10.84
C GLU A 293 6.97 8.25 -9.54
N ILE A 294 5.94 9.05 -9.26
CA ILE A 294 5.15 9.00 -8.02
C ILE A 294 3.79 8.38 -8.30
N HIS A 295 3.43 7.37 -7.51
CA HIS A 295 2.12 6.74 -7.52
C HIS A 295 1.47 6.82 -6.12
N THR A 296 0.21 7.23 -6.08
CA THR A 296 -0.65 7.29 -4.89
C THR A 296 -1.45 5.99 -4.79
N VAL A 297 -0.97 5.06 -3.96
CA VAL A 297 -1.45 3.68 -3.90
C VAL A 297 -2.03 3.35 -2.51
N PRO A 298 -3.07 2.50 -2.44
CA PRO A 298 -3.66 2.11 -1.17
C PRO A 298 -2.73 1.20 -0.37
N VAL A 299 -2.70 1.37 0.94
CA VAL A 299 -1.90 0.60 1.90
C VAL A 299 -2.86 0.06 2.97
N SER A 300 -2.78 -1.23 3.28
CA SER A 300 -3.70 -1.91 4.20
C SER A 300 -3.03 -3.07 4.90
N HIS A 301 -2.37 -2.83 6.04
CA HIS A 301 -1.66 -3.88 6.78
C HIS A 301 -1.36 -3.53 8.24
N GLY A 302 -1.13 -4.54 9.10
CA GLY A 302 -0.62 -4.39 10.48
C GLY A 302 0.89 -4.61 10.62
N GLU A 303 1.47 -5.42 9.73
CA GLU A 303 2.88 -5.85 9.77
C GLU A 303 3.60 -5.56 8.43
N GLY A 304 3.81 -4.29 8.08
CA GLY A 304 4.47 -3.94 6.81
C GLY A 304 5.69 -3.06 6.96
N LYS A 305 6.18 -2.87 8.19
CA LYS A 305 7.40 -2.09 8.44
C LYS A 305 8.60 -2.87 7.94
N PHE A 306 9.27 -2.37 6.91
CA PHE A 306 10.55 -2.91 6.47
C PHE A 306 11.63 -2.70 7.53
N TYR A 307 12.32 -3.78 7.88
CA TYR A 307 13.36 -3.79 8.90
C TYR A 307 14.56 -4.64 8.48
N ALA A 308 15.75 -4.07 8.62
CA ALA A 308 17.03 -4.73 8.40
C ALA A 308 18.15 -3.91 9.07
N SER A 309 19.36 -4.46 9.16
CA SER A 309 20.54 -3.69 9.59
C SER A 309 20.93 -2.65 8.53
N ALA A 310 21.65 -1.60 8.94
CA ALA A 310 22.15 -0.57 8.03
C ALA A 310 23.02 -1.17 6.90
N ASP A 311 23.84 -2.18 7.19
CA ASP A 311 24.67 -2.87 6.19
C ASP A 311 23.83 -3.58 5.14
N VAL A 312 22.76 -4.26 5.55
CA VAL A 312 21.83 -4.94 4.63
C VAL A 312 21.11 -3.92 3.75
N ILE A 313 20.65 -2.81 4.34
CA ILE A 313 20.00 -1.73 3.59
C ILE A 313 20.97 -1.11 2.57
N SER A 314 22.21 -0.85 2.98
CA SER A 314 23.27 -0.35 2.10
C SER A 314 23.56 -1.32 0.96
N ALA A 315 23.61 -2.62 1.23
CA ALA A 315 23.81 -3.65 0.21
C ALA A 315 22.65 -3.71 -0.80
N LEU A 316 21.40 -3.65 -0.32
CA LEU A 316 20.20 -3.61 -1.16
C LEU A 316 20.19 -2.34 -2.04
N ALA A 317 20.54 -1.19 -1.47
CA ALA A 317 20.61 0.08 -2.19
C ALA A 317 21.68 0.05 -3.30
N LYS A 318 22.89 -0.41 -2.97
CA LYS A 318 24.02 -0.56 -3.92
C LYS A 318 23.68 -1.52 -5.07
N SER A 319 22.91 -2.56 -4.78
CA SER A 319 22.48 -3.56 -5.76
C SER A 319 21.25 -3.15 -6.56
N GLY A 320 20.69 -1.95 -6.32
CA GLY A 320 19.48 -1.47 -6.99
C GLY A 320 18.21 -2.24 -6.62
N GLN A 321 18.23 -3.00 -5.52
CA GLN A 321 17.11 -3.84 -5.08
C GLN A 321 16.04 -3.05 -4.33
N ILE A 322 16.32 -1.83 -3.87
CA ILE A 322 15.29 -0.94 -3.34
C ILE A 322 14.50 -0.38 -4.52
N ALA A 323 13.27 -0.87 -4.66
CA ALA A 323 12.44 -0.63 -5.84
C ALA A 323 11.56 0.60 -5.67
N THR A 324 10.96 0.74 -4.49
CA THR A 324 9.99 1.80 -4.17
C THR A 324 10.16 2.31 -2.74
N GLN A 325 9.91 3.60 -2.55
CA GLN A 325 9.91 4.24 -1.24
C GLN A 325 8.65 5.08 -1.03
N TYR A 326 8.15 5.13 0.21
CA TYR A 326 7.17 6.13 0.63
C TYR A 326 7.76 7.53 0.53
N CYS A 327 6.98 8.49 0.03
CA CYS A 327 7.43 9.86 -0.18
C CYS A 327 6.30 10.89 -0.01
N ASP A 328 6.67 12.15 0.09
CA ASP A 328 5.70 13.24 0.01
C ASP A 328 5.21 13.47 -1.44
N ALA A 329 4.41 14.51 -1.66
CA ALA A 329 3.91 14.87 -2.99
C ALA A 329 4.99 15.37 -3.96
N THR A 330 6.18 15.73 -3.46
CA THR A 330 7.34 16.17 -4.27
C THR A 330 8.30 15.02 -4.61
N GLY A 331 8.09 13.84 -4.01
CA GLY A 331 8.94 12.67 -4.20
C GLY A 331 10.07 12.56 -3.18
N LEU A 332 10.04 13.34 -2.10
CA LEU A 332 11.02 13.25 -1.01
C LEU A 332 10.58 12.20 0.02
N PRO A 333 11.40 11.18 0.30
CA PRO A 333 11.09 10.20 1.34
C PRO A 333 11.20 10.84 2.73
N SER A 334 10.37 10.38 3.66
CA SER A 334 10.36 10.87 5.03
C SER A 334 10.00 9.76 6.01
N MET A 335 10.37 9.96 7.27
CA MET A 335 9.98 9.11 8.39
C MET A 335 8.77 9.67 9.15
N ASP A 336 8.22 10.80 8.71
CA ASP A 336 6.92 11.27 9.17
C ASP A 336 5.84 10.23 8.82
N ILE A 337 4.99 9.89 9.77
CA ILE A 337 3.90 8.92 9.58
C ILE A 337 2.91 9.36 8.50
N ALA A 338 2.74 10.67 8.28
CA ALA A 338 1.90 11.18 7.19
C ALA A 338 2.42 10.76 5.80
N ILE A 339 3.72 10.48 5.69
CA ILE A 339 4.41 10.07 4.46
C ILE A 339 4.68 8.57 4.46
N ASN A 340 5.26 8.06 5.54
CA ASN A 340 5.63 6.66 5.75
C ASN A 340 4.74 6.05 6.83
N PRO A 341 3.55 5.56 6.45
CA PRO A 341 2.47 5.27 7.41
C PRO A 341 2.76 4.05 8.30
N ASN A 342 3.72 3.20 7.90
CA ASN A 342 4.12 2.04 8.67
C ASN A 342 5.44 2.20 9.42
N GLY A 343 6.18 3.28 9.14
CA GLY A 343 7.48 3.57 9.73
C GLY A 343 8.60 2.64 9.24
N SER A 344 8.51 2.14 8.00
CA SER A 344 9.57 1.36 7.34
C SER A 344 10.89 2.09 7.38
N LEU A 345 11.97 1.39 7.71
CA LEU A 345 13.30 1.98 7.69
C LEU A 345 13.57 2.55 6.30
N CYS A 346 14.10 3.77 6.25
CA CYS A 346 14.51 4.42 5.01
C CYS A 346 13.33 4.64 4.04
N ALA A 347 12.11 4.67 4.58
CA ALA A 347 10.87 4.70 3.83
C ALA A 347 10.73 3.58 2.78
N ILE A 348 11.44 2.45 2.91
CA ILE A 348 11.40 1.35 1.94
C ILE A 348 9.99 0.74 1.92
N GLU A 349 9.37 0.72 0.74
CA GLU A 349 8.02 0.17 0.55
C GLU A 349 8.07 -1.19 -0.17
N GLY A 350 8.98 -1.34 -1.12
CA GLY A 350 9.14 -2.55 -1.92
C GLY A 350 10.57 -2.77 -2.35
N ILE A 351 10.93 -4.05 -2.51
CA ILE A 351 12.26 -4.48 -2.95
C ILE A 351 12.15 -5.59 -4.01
N THR A 352 13.22 -5.80 -4.76
CA THR A 352 13.32 -6.85 -5.78
C THR A 352 14.43 -7.86 -5.46
N SER A 353 14.39 -9.03 -6.10
CA SER A 353 15.55 -9.93 -6.15
C SER A 353 16.73 -9.29 -6.87
N PRO A 354 17.96 -9.78 -6.64
CA PRO A 354 19.15 -9.28 -7.32
C PRO A 354 19.04 -9.36 -8.86
N CYS A 355 18.29 -10.33 -9.37
CA CYS A 355 18.01 -10.48 -10.80
C CYS A 355 16.74 -9.75 -11.27
N GLY A 356 16.05 -9.02 -10.39
CA GLY A 356 14.83 -8.26 -10.71
C GLY A 356 13.56 -9.08 -10.91
N LYS A 357 13.63 -10.41 -11.07
CA LYS A 357 12.47 -11.25 -11.43
C LYS A 357 11.44 -11.48 -10.32
N VAL A 358 11.85 -11.35 -9.07
CA VAL A 358 10.96 -11.41 -7.90
C VAL A 358 10.75 -9.99 -7.40
N PHE A 359 9.51 -9.53 -7.31
CA PHE A 359 9.17 -8.21 -6.76
C PHE A 359 8.22 -8.37 -5.58
N GLY A 360 8.56 -7.75 -4.45
CA GLY A 360 7.75 -7.70 -3.24
C GLY A 360 7.45 -6.26 -2.85
N LYS A 361 6.17 -5.95 -2.59
CA LYS A 361 5.75 -4.61 -2.17
C LYS A 361 4.56 -4.65 -1.21
N MET A 362 4.38 -3.61 -0.39
CA MET A 362 3.31 -3.54 0.62
C MET A 362 2.03 -2.86 0.14
N ALA A 363 2.15 -1.82 -0.69
CA ALA A 363 1.03 -1.10 -1.24
C ALA A 363 0.36 -1.89 -2.37
N HIS A 364 -0.96 -1.79 -2.43
CA HIS A 364 -1.83 -2.60 -3.27
C HIS A 364 -2.12 -1.95 -4.62
N SER A 365 -1.22 -2.15 -5.58
CA SER A 365 -1.39 -1.64 -6.95
C SER A 365 -2.59 -2.27 -7.68
N GLU A 366 -3.05 -3.45 -7.24
CA GLU A 366 -4.23 -4.14 -7.76
C GLU A 366 -5.56 -3.50 -7.31
N ARG A 367 -5.56 -2.76 -6.20
CA ARG A 367 -6.77 -2.12 -5.65
C ARG A 367 -7.05 -0.79 -6.36
N ALA A 368 -7.29 -0.86 -7.66
CA ALA A 368 -7.50 0.29 -8.52
C ALA A 368 -8.77 0.14 -9.38
N GLY A 369 -9.37 1.27 -9.76
CA GLY A 369 -10.52 1.32 -10.65
C GLY A 369 -10.97 2.74 -10.97
N SER A 370 -11.67 2.91 -12.09
CA SER A 370 -12.13 4.23 -12.57
C SER A 370 -13.09 4.95 -11.62
N LEU A 371 -13.74 4.20 -10.71
CA LEU A 371 -14.68 4.70 -9.72
C LEU A 371 -14.16 4.62 -8.28
N VAL A 372 -12.90 4.23 -8.08
CA VAL A 372 -12.29 4.04 -6.75
C VAL A 372 -11.51 5.29 -6.36
N ALA A 373 -11.69 5.75 -5.12
CA ALA A 373 -10.92 6.85 -4.52
C ALA A 373 -10.87 8.14 -5.38
N LYS A 374 -11.96 8.48 -6.07
CA LYS A 374 -12.05 9.68 -6.93
C LYS A 374 -11.71 10.99 -6.22
N ASN A 375 -11.95 11.06 -4.91
CA ASN A 375 -11.70 12.21 -4.07
C ASN A 375 -10.25 12.30 -3.57
N ILE A 376 -9.39 11.33 -3.90
CA ILE A 376 -7.97 11.34 -3.56
C ILE A 376 -7.21 11.83 -4.79
N ALA A 377 -6.33 12.82 -4.65
CA ALA A 377 -5.49 13.30 -5.74
C ALA A 377 -4.35 12.31 -6.08
N GLY A 378 -3.57 12.61 -7.13
CA GLY A 378 -2.37 11.86 -7.50
C GLY A 378 -2.60 10.66 -8.42
N ASN A 379 -1.53 10.19 -9.06
CA ASN A 379 -1.55 9.09 -10.02
C ASN A 379 -1.78 7.74 -9.30
N LYS A 380 -2.93 7.10 -9.52
CA LYS A 380 -3.27 5.81 -8.87
C LYS A 380 -2.87 4.59 -9.68
N HIS A 381 -2.46 4.80 -10.92
CA HIS A 381 -2.11 3.71 -11.81
C HIS A 381 -0.60 3.49 -11.74
N GLN A 382 -0.22 2.29 -11.28
CA GLN A 382 1.16 1.82 -11.30
C GLN A 382 1.22 0.60 -12.23
N PRO A 383 1.85 0.71 -13.42
CA PRO A 383 1.71 -0.25 -14.53
C PRO A 383 2.51 -1.55 -14.36
N ILE A 384 2.55 -2.11 -13.14
CA ILE A 384 3.37 -3.28 -12.83
C ILE A 384 2.82 -4.57 -13.46
N PHE A 385 1.50 -4.68 -13.61
CA PHE A 385 0.85 -5.85 -14.20
C PHE A 385 1.11 -5.88 -15.71
N GLU A 386 0.92 -4.74 -16.38
CA GLU A 386 1.20 -4.55 -17.79
C GLU A 386 2.68 -4.79 -18.10
N ALA A 387 3.60 -4.29 -17.27
CA ALA A 387 5.03 -4.51 -17.43
C ALA A 387 5.40 -6.01 -17.29
N GLY A 388 4.88 -6.67 -16.26
CA GLY A 388 5.11 -8.10 -16.04
C GLY A 388 4.55 -9.00 -17.14
N VAL A 389 3.38 -8.65 -17.72
CA VAL A 389 2.82 -9.37 -18.87
C VAL A 389 3.63 -9.11 -20.13
N ARG A 390 3.99 -7.85 -20.40
CA ARG A 390 4.79 -7.45 -21.58
C ARG A 390 6.18 -8.07 -21.58
N TYR A 391 6.73 -8.43 -20.41
CA TYR A 391 7.99 -9.17 -20.34
C TYR A 391 8.00 -10.44 -21.19
N PHE A 392 6.85 -11.10 -21.39
CA PHE A 392 6.76 -12.32 -22.20
C PHE A 392 6.31 -12.08 -23.65
N ALA A 393 5.96 -10.84 -24.01
CA ALA A 393 5.38 -10.51 -25.31
C ALA A 393 6.40 -10.41 -26.45
#